data_AF-A0AA94L2U1-F1
#
_entry.id   AF-A0AA94L2U1-F1
#
_cell.length_a   1.000
_cell.length_b   1.000
_cell.length_c   1.000
_cell.angle_alpha   90.00
_cell.angle_beta   90.00
_cell.angle_gamma   90.00
#
_symmetry.space_group_name_H-M   'P 1'
#
loop_
_entity.id
_entity.type
_entity.pdbx_description
1 polymer ?
#
loop_
_entity_poly.entity_id
_entity_poly.type
_entity_poly.pdbx_seq_one_letter_code
_entity_poly.pdbx_strand_id
1 'polypeptide(L)' 'MTSLCFILGVIPLALSSGAGSGAQNALGTVVMAGMLTATMLGIYLTPLFFVLVVKMLRKE' A
#
# COMPACT_ATOMS: atom_id res chain seq x y z
N MET A 1 11.37 4.95 3.51
CA MET A 1 11.72 6.07 2.61
C MET A 1 10.87 6.05 1.34
N THR A 2 10.83 4.93 0.59
CA THR A 2 10.07 4.79 -0.66
C THR A 2 8.56 4.99 -0.52
N SER A 3 7.96 4.42 0.53
CA SER A 3 6.50 4.46 0.73
C SER A 3 5.96 5.89 0.88
N LEU A 4 6.68 6.76 1.60
CA LEU A 4 6.27 8.15 1.78
C LEU A 4 6.38 8.94 0.47
N CYS A 5 7.48 8.77 -0.27
CA CYS A 5 7.65 9.40 -1.59
C CYS A 5 6.55 8.98 -2.56
N PHE A 6 6.15 7.71 -2.54
CA PHE A 6 5.06 7.21 -3.36
C PHE A 6 3.71 7.84 -2.97
N ILE A 7 3.39 7.88 -1.66
CA ILE A 7 2.16 8.50 -1.14
C ILE A 7 2.08 9.98 -1.56
N LEU A 8 3.16 10.74 -1.42
CA LEU A 8 3.20 12.14 -1.84
C LEU A 8 3.07 12.28 -3.36
N GLY A 9 3.67 11.37 -4.13
CA GLY A 9 3.60 11.37 -5.60
C GLY A 9 2.20 11.11 -6.16
N VAL A 10 1.33 10.42 -5.42
CA VAL A 10 -0.06 10.13 -5.87
C VAL A 10 -1.08 11.19 -5.41
N ILE A 11 -0.69 12.19 -4.60
CA ILE A 11 -1.57 13.28 -4.14
C ILE A 11 -2.24 14.02 -5.32
N PRO A 12 -1.52 14.42 -6.40
CA PRO A 12 -2.15 15.11 -7.52
C PRO A 12 -3.19 14.26 -8.24
N LEU A 13 -3.00 12.93 -8.24
CA LEU A 13 -3.94 11.99 -8.85
C LEU A 13 -5.22 11.85 -8.01
N ALA A 14 -5.11 11.90 -6.69
CA ALA A 14 -6.24 11.85 -5.76
C ALA A 14 -7.06 13.15 -5.71
N LEU A 15 -6.46 14.27 -6.13
CA LEU A 15 -7.08 15.61 -6.14
C LEU A 15 -7.35 16.12 -7.57
N SER A 16 -7.31 15.24 -8.57
CA SER A 16 -7.46 15.63 -9.96
C SER A 16 -8.90 16.07 -10.27
N SER A 17 -9.04 17.02 -11.20
CA SER A 17 -10.30 17.55 -11.69
C SER A 17 -10.23 17.72 -13.22
N GLY A 18 -11.36 17.52 -13.91
CA GLY A 18 -11.46 17.55 -15.36
C GLY A 18 -11.87 16.20 -15.99
N ALA A 19 -11.66 16.05 -17.29
CA ALA A 19 -12.00 14.82 -18.00
C ALA A 19 -11.16 13.64 -17.48
N GLY A 20 -11.82 12.55 -17.07
CA GLY A 20 -11.14 11.37 -16.51
C GLY A 20 -10.75 11.47 -15.03
N SER A 21 -11.11 12.57 -14.35
CA SER A 21 -10.82 12.76 -12.92
C SER A 21 -11.42 11.68 -12.02
N GLY A 22 -12.58 11.11 -12.39
CA GLY A 22 -13.20 10.02 -11.63
C GLY A 22 -12.31 8.79 -11.52
N ALA A 23 -11.65 8.39 -12.62
CA ALA A 23 -10.73 7.26 -12.63
C ALA A 23 -9.43 7.59 -11.87
N GLN A 24 -8.93 8.81 -12.04
CA GLN A 24 -7.71 9.28 -11.36
C GLN A 24 -7.91 9.35 -9.85
N ASN A 25 -8.99 9.99 -9.39
CA ASN A 25 -9.30 10.09 -7.96
C ASN A 25 -9.54 8.71 -7.34
N ALA A 26 -10.28 7.83 -8.03
CA ALA A 26 -10.50 6.47 -7.56
C ALA A 26 -9.17 5.71 -7.36
N LEU A 27 -8.28 5.75 -8.35
CA LEU A 27 -6.95 5.14 -8.23
C LEU A 27 -6.13 5.81 -7.13
N GLY A 28 -6.00 7.13 -7.16
CA GLY A 28 -5.24 7.91 -6.19
C GLY A 28 -5.63 7.61 -4.75
N THR A 29 -6.93 7.59 -4.43
CA THR A 29 -7.42 7.26 -3.09
C THR A 29 -7.13 5.81 -2.71
N VAL A 30 -7.37 4.85 -3.60
CA VAL A 30 -7.14 3.42 -3.32
C VAL A 30 -5.67 3.15 -3.04
N VAL A 31 -4.75 3.63 -3.90
CA VAL A 31 -3.32 3.32 -3.73
C VAL A 31 -2.74 4.06 -2.52
N MET A 32 -3.20 5.27 -2.24
CA MET A 32 -2.75 6.03 -1.06
C MET A 32 -3.15 5.34 0.24
N ALA A 33 -4.41 4.91 0.35
CA ALA A 33 -4.89 4.14 1.50
C ALA A 33 -4.15 2.79 1.62
N GLY A 34 -4.00 2.06 0.52
CA GLY A 34 -3.29 0.78 0.48
C GLY A 34 -1.84 0.90 0.96
N MET A 35 -1.12 1.94 0.53
CA MET A 35 0.26 2.16 0.95
C MET A 35 0.39 2.61 2.40
N LEU A 36 -0.55 3.40 2.92
CA LEU A 36 -0.60 3.73 4.34
C LEU A 36 -0.81 2.47 5.18
N THR A 37 -1.79 1.64 4.84
CA THR A 37 -2.07 0.38 5.54
C THR A 37 -0.88 -0.58 5.43
N ALA A 38 -0.29 -0.74 4.25
CA ALA A 38 0.88 -1.61 4.05
C ALA A 38 2.10 -1.12 4.83
N THR A 39 2.29 0.19 4.97
CA THR A 39 3.41 0.73 5.76
C THR A 39 3.19 0.52 7.25
N MET A 40 1.96 0.74 7.76
CA MET A 40 1.66 0.62 9.19
C MET A 40 1.58 -0.85 9.65
N LEU A 41 0.91 -1.71 8.88
CA LEU A 41 0.70 -3.10 9.25
C LEU A 41 1.72 -4.04 8.61
N GLY A 42 2.10 -3.80 7.36
CA GLY A 42 2.98 -4.70 6.60
C GLY A 42 4.38 -4.82 7.19
N ILE A 43 4.91 -3.79 7.86
CA ILE A 43 6.20 -3.86 8.56
C ILE A 43 6.19 -4.95 9.65
N TYR A 44 5.05 -5.15 10.32
CA TYR A 44 4.90 -6.15 11.39
C TYR A 44 4.37 -7.49 10.86
N LEU A 45 3.37 -7.45 9.97
CA LEU A 45 2.72 -8.64 9.43
C LEU A 45 3.64 -9.43 8.51
N THR A 46 4.45 -8.78 7.67
CA THR A 46 5.33 -9.49 6.72
C THR A 46 6.34 -10.41 7.43
N PRO A 47 7.14 -9.96 8.41
CA PRO A 47 8.04 -10.86 9.13
C PRO A 47 7.28 -11.91 9.96
N LEU A 48 6.13 -11.56 10.54
CA LEU A 48 5.28 -12.51 11.27
C LEU A 48 4.81 -13.65 10.36
N PHE A 49 4.26 -13.31 9.19
CA PHE A 49 3.80 -14.29 8.20
C PHE A 49 4.96 -15.10 7.63
N PHE A 50 6.12 -14.48 7.38
CA PHE A 50 7.31 -15.21 6.95
C PHE A 50 7.69 -16.31 7.96
N VAL A 51 7.80 -15.97 9.25
CA VAL A 51 8.15 -16.95 10.29
C VAL A 51 7.05 -18.01 10.46
N LEU A 52 5.78 -17.62 10.41
CA LEU A 52 4.65 -18.56 10.49
C LEU A 52 4.71 -19.59 9.36
N VAL A 53 4.85 -19.13 8.11
CA VAL A 53 4.91 -20.01 6.94
C VAL A 53 6.13 -20.92 7.00
N VAL A 54 7.32 -20.37 7.30
CA VAL A 54 8.55 -21.17 7.45
C VAL A 54 8.40 -22.22 8.55
N LYS A 55 7.79 -21.88 9.69
CA LYS A 55 7.57 -22.83 10.79
C LYS A 55 6.55 -23.91 10.41
N MET A 56 5.51 -23.58 9.65
CA MET A 56 4.54 -24.56 9.16
C MET A 56 5.18 -25.52 8.16
N LEU A 57 6.00 -25.01 7.23
CA LEU A 57 6.68 -25.83 6.22
C LEU A 57 7.82 -26.69 6.79
N ARG A 58 8.48 -26.24 7.86
CA ARG A 58 9.56 -27.00 8.53
C ARG A 58 9.04 -27.98 9.59
N LYS A 59 7.72 -28.04 9.81
CA LYS A 59 7.10 -29.02 10.73
C LYS A 59 6.79 -30.34 10.02
N GLU A 60 7.73 -30.78 9.19
CA GLU A 60 7.91 -32.13 8.65
C GLU A 60 9.32 -32.59 9.02
#